data_AF-A0AAV3GS87-F1
#
_entry.id   AF-A0AAV3GS87-F1
#
_cell.length_a   1.000
_cell.length_b   1.000
_cell.length_c   1.000
_cell.angle_alpha   90.00
_cell.angle_beta   90.00
_cell.angle_gamma   90.00
#
_symmetry.space_group_name_H-M   'P 1'
#
loop_
_entity.id
_entity.type
_entity.pdbx_description
1 polymer ?
#
loop_
_entity_poly.entity_id
_entity_poly.type
_entity_poly.pdbx_seq_one_letter_code
_entity_poly.pdbx_strand_id
1 'polypeptide(L)'
;EEALLNPDTIIQLATQLKEERTGRLIAEQKIAEYEPKISYLDSILSSTDSVTISQIAADYGMSPQQMNKLLHKLGIQKKVGNQWLLCKKHMNQGYTKSHTTEIPKADGGTKIVMNTKWTQKGRLFIYELLKKEGYYPQMDLEEIG
;
A
#
# COMPACT_ATOMS: atom_id res chain seq x y z
N GLU A 1 -5.73 49.57 -31.37
CA GLU A 1 -5.58 48.10 -31.47
C GLU A 1 -4.22 47.65 -32.04
N GLU A 2 -3.22 48.52 -32.24
CA GLU A 2 -1.96 48.13 -32.91
C GLU A 2 -0.86 47.51 -32.02
N ALA A 3 -1.01 47.55 -30.69
CA ALA A 3 0.06 47.09 -29.79
C ALA A 3 0.41 45.60 -29.95
N LEU A 4 -0.54 44.78 -30.42
CA LEU A 4 -0.38 43.33 -30.61
C LEU A 4 0.30 42.94 -31.94
N LEU A 5 0.51 43.89 -32.86
CA LEU A 5 1.13 43.65 -34.18
C LEU A 5 2.56 44.17 -34.28
N ASN A 6 3.06 44.87 -33.24
CA ASN A 6 4.45 45.32 -33.21
C ASN A 6 5.37 44.10 -32.92
N PRO A 7 6.38 43.83 -33.78
CA PRO A 7 7.34 42.74 -33.59
C PRO A 7 7.99 42.72 -32.21
N ASP A 8 8.30 43.89 -31.64
CA ASP A 8 8.91 44.01 -30.32
C ASP A 8 7.97 43.53 -29.22
N THR A 9 6.68 43.87 -29.32
CA THR A 9 5.65 43.39 -28.37
C THR A 9 5.46 41.87 -28.48
N ILE A 10 5.49 41.33 -29.70
CA ILE A 10 5.38 39.88 -29.94
C ILE A 10 6.58 39.14 -29.34
N ILE A 11 7.80 39.65 -29.56
CA ILE A 11 9.03 39.08 -29.00
C ILE A 11 8.99 39.14 -27.47
N GLN A 12 8.55 40.25 -26.90
CA GLN A 12 8.44 40.43 -25.45
C GLN A 12 7.42 39.45 -24.84
N LEU A 13 6.23 39.32 -25.43
CA LEU A 13 5.20 38.38 -24.97
C LEU A 13 5.64 36.92 -25.11
N ALA A 14 6.30 36.57 -26.23
CA ALA A 14 6.83 35.22 -26.43
C ALA A 14 7.93 34.88 -25.41
N THR A 15 8.77 35.86 -25.06
CA THR A 15 9.80 35.70 -24.04
C THR A 15 9.19 35.52 -22.65
N GLN A 16 8.21 36.36 -22.28
CA GLN A 16 7.50 36.23 -21.01
C GLN A 16 6.77 34.89 -20.88
N LEU A 17 6.08 34.44 -21.93
CA LEU A 17 5.39 33.15 -21.93
C LEU A 17 6.38 31.98 -21.80
N LYS A 18 7.56 32.08 -22.42
CA LYS A 18 8.63 31.08 -22.28
C LYS A 18 9.16 31.05 -20.84
N GLU A 19 9.44 32.20 -20.26
CA GLU A 19 9.90 32.31 -18.86
C GLU A 19 8.88 31.76 -17.87
N GLU A 20 7.60 32.14 -18.03
CA GLU A 20 6.49 31.64 -17.21
C GLU A 20 6.38 30.10 -17.29
N ARG A 21 6.43 29.53 -18.50
CA ARG A 21 6.40 28.07 -18.70
C ARG A 21 7.60 27.38 -18.05
N THR A 22 8.79 27.95 -18.16
CA THR A 22 9.98 27.39 -17.50
C THR A 22 9.90 27.49 -15.99
N GLY A 23 9.41 28.60 -15.44
CA GLY A 23 9.20 28.77 -14.01
C GLY A 23 8.19 27.77 -13.46
N ARG A 24 7.10 27.54 -14.20
CA ARG A 24 6.08 26.56 -13.86
C ARG A 24 6.61 25.12 -13.84
N LEU A 25 7.38 24.73 -14.86
CA LEU A 25 8.04 23.41 -14.91
C LEU A 25 8.98 23.17 -13.73
N ILE A 26 9.79 24.18 -13.36
CA ILE A 26 10.71 24.10 -12.22
C ILE A 26 9.94 24.00 -10.90
N ALA A 27 8.84 24.75 -10.76
CA ALA A 27 7.99 24.68 -9.57
C ALA A 27 7.28 23.32 -9.46
N GLU A 28 6.77 22.78 -10.56
CA GLU A 28 6.17 21.45 -10.62
C GLU A 28 7.18 20.33 -10.28
N GLN A 29 8.43 20.43 -10.77
CA GLN A 29 9.51 19.51 -10.39
C GLN A 29 9.84 19.60 -8.90
N LYS A 30 9.97 20.81 -8.35
CA LYS A 30 10.21 21.00 -6.92
C LYS A 30 9.08 20.44 -6.08
N ILE A 31 7.82 20.65 -6.47
CA ILE A 31 6.66 20.09 -5.76
C ILE A 31 6.71 18.56 -5.77
N ALA A 32 7.08 17.93 -6.90
CA ALA A 32 7.25 16.48 -6.96
C ALA A 32 8.42 15.96 -6.10
N GLU A 33 9.49 16.76 -5.92
CA GLU A 33 10.60 16.46 -5.01
C GLU A 33 10.24 16.68 -3.52
N TYR A 34 9.34 17.64 -3.24
CA TYR A 34 8.91 18.01 -1.89
C TYR A 34 7.62 17.30 -1.44
N GLU A 35 6.91 16.60 -2.32
CA GLU A 35 5.82 15.73 -1.90
C GLU A 35 6.39 14.67 -0.95
N PRO A 36 5.92 14.62 0.31
CA PRO A 36 6.44 13.65 1.26
C PRO A 36 6.12 12.26 0.72
N LYS A 37 7.15 11.51 0.33
CA LYS A 37 7.02 10.08 0.04
C LYS A 37 6.55 9.39 1.32
N ILE A 38 5.32 8.89 1.29
CA ILE A 38 4.72 8.17 2.41
C ILE A 38 5.40 6.80 2.48
N SER A 39 6.08 6.50 3.59
CA SER A 39 6.68 5.17 3.76
C SER A 39 5.58 4.11 3.93
N TYR A 40 5.89 2.84 3.66
CA TYR A 40 4.93 1.76 3.91
C TYR A 40 4.45 1.76 5.37
N LEU A 41 5.32 2.12 6.32
CA LEU A 41 4.97 2.26 7.73
C LEU A 41 3.93 3.36 7.96
N ASP A 42 4.08 4.53 7.33
CA ASP A 42 3.11 5.63 7.43
C ASP A 42 1.75 5.24 6.83
N SER A 43 1.75 4.41 5.77
CA SER A 43 0.53 3.84 5.19
C SER A 43 -0.20 2.90 6.17
N ILE A 44 0.53 2.17 7.01
CA ILE A 44 -0.05 1.30 8.04
C ILE A 44 -0.64 2.15 9.17
N LEU A 45 0.07 3.18 9.59
CA LEU A 45 -0.30 4.03 10.73
C LEU A 45 -1.50 4.94 10.44
N SER A 46 -1.75 5.29 9.18
CA SER A 46 -2.86 6.16 8.78
C SER A 46 -4.23 5.47 8.70
N SER A 47 -4.26 4.14 8.57
CA SER A 47 -5.50 3.37 8.45
C SER A 47 -5.92 2.75 9.79
N THR A 48 -7.22 2.57 10.00
CA THR A 48 -7.77 1.90 11.19
C THR A 48 -8.41 0.54 10.89
N ASP A 49 -8.61 0.23 9.61
CA ASP A 49 -9.30 -0.96 9.15
C ASP A 49 -8.43 -2.22 9.25
N SER A 50 -9.09 -3.38 9.38
CA SER A 50 -8.41 -4.67 9.25
C SER A 50 -8.26 -5.06 7.79
N VAL A 51 -7.09 -5.57 7.43
CA VAL A 51 -6.75 -5.96 6.06
C VAL A 51 -6.76 -7.47 5.87
N THR A 52 -6.94 -7.90 4.62
CA THR A 52 -6.81 -9.31 4.25
C THR A 52 -5.34 -9.68 4.03
N ILE A 53 -5.02 -10.96 4.13
CA ILE A 53 -3.67 -11.44 3.79
C ILE A 53 -3.32 -11.16 2.32
N SER A 54 -4.32 -11.07 1.44
CA SER A 54 -4.10 -10.76 0.03
C SER A 54 -3.60 -9.35 -0.20
N GLN A 55 -4.12 -8.37 0.56
CA GLN A 55 -3.62 -7.00 0.52
C GLN A 55 -2.17 -6.93 1.00
N ILE A 56 -1.88 -7.54 2.16
CA ILE A 56 -0.50 -7.62 2.66
C ILE A 56 0.42 -8.34 1.67
N ALA A 57 -0.02 -9.42 1.02
CA ALA A 57 0.80 -10.14 0.05
C ALA A 57 1.12 -9.28 -1.19
N ALA A 58 0.12 -8.52 -1.67
CA ALA A 58 0.28 -7.61 -2.81
C ALA A 58 1.33 -6.53 -2.50
N ASP A 59 1.36 -6.00 -1.29
CA ASP A 59 2.36 -5.00 -0.86
C ASP A 59 3.81 -5.52 -0.99
N TYR A 60 4.02 -6.84 -0.98
CA TYR A 60 5.33 -7.49 -1.12
C TYR A 60 5.53 -8.15 -2.50
N GLY A 61 4.62 -7.92 -3.45
CA GLY A 61 4.67 -8.58 -4.76
C GLY A 61 4.48 -10.10 -4.71
N MET A 62 3.81 -10.61 -3.68
CA MET A 62 3.58 -12.04 -3.46
C MET A 62 2.11 -12.42 -3.68
N SER A 63 1.86 -13.66 -4.10
CA SER A 63 0.52 -14.23 -4.02
C SER A 63 0.09 -14.46 -2.56
N PRO A 64 -1.23 -14.42 -2.25
CA PRO A 64 -1.73 -14.75 -0.92
C PRO A 64 -1.27 -16.13 -0.44
N GLN A 65 -1.12 -17.09 -1.34
CA GLN A 65 -0.65 -18.45 -1.05
C GLN A 65 0.82 -18.46 -0.65
N GLN A 66 1.68 -17.69 -1.35
CA GLN A 66 3.10 -17.54 -1.01
C GLN A 66 3.26 -16.88 0.37
N MET A 67 2.58 -15.77 0.60
CA MET A 67 2.62 -15.07 1.89
C MET A 67 2.14 -15.99 3.03
N ASN A 68 1.05 -16.73 2.83
CA ASN A 68 0.56 -17.67 3.85
C ASN A 68 1.56 -18.78 4.16
N LYS A 69 2.24 -19.33 3.13
CA LYS A 69 3.30 -20.34 3.28
C LYS A 69 4.51 -19.77 4.02
N LEU A 70 4.91 -18.54 3.73
CA LEU A 70 6.02 -17.86 4.41
C LEU A 70 5.71 -17.69 5.90
N LEU A 71 4.57 -17.10 6.24
CA LEU A 71 4.15 -16.93 7.63
C LEU A 71 3.98 -18.27 8.36
N HIS A 72 3.57 -19.32 7.66
CA HIS A 72 3.55 -20.68 8.22
C HIS A 72 4.94 -21.21 8.52
N LYS A 73 5.90 -21.04 7.59
CA LYS A 73 7.30 -21.45 7.77
C LYS A 73 7.95 -20.71 8.95
N LEU A 74 7.64 -19.43 9.13
CA LEU A 74 8.08 -18.62 10.28
C LEU A 74 7.32 -18.96 11.59
N GLY A 75 6.41 -19.94 11.53
CA GLY A 75 5.61 -20.42 12.66
C GLY A 75 4.62 -19.38 13.18
N ILE A 76 4.26 -18.38 12.37
CA ILE A 76 3.36 -17.30 12.78
C ILE A 76 1.91 -17.77 12.82
N GLN A 77 1.53 -18.51 11.80
CA GLN A 77 0.17 -19.01 11.61
C GLN A 77 0.19 -20.46 11.16
N LYS A 78 -0.96 -21.12 11.33
CA LYS A 78 -1.21 -22.48 10.88
C LYS A 78 -2.57 -22.58 10.21
N LYS A 79 -2.70 -23.51 9.28
CA LYS A 79 -3.97 -23.77 8.61
C LYS A 79 -4.80 -24.75 9.48
N VAL A 80 -6.01 -24.35 9.84
CA VAL A 80 -6.98 -25.18 10.57
C VAL A 80 -8.26 -25.21 9.76
N GLY A 81 -8.59 -26.37 9.21
CA GLY A 81 -9.65 -26.49 8.21
C GLY A 81 -9.38 -25.58 7.01
N ASN A 82 -10.31 -24.67 6.71
CA ASN A 82 -10.21 -23.71 5.61
C ASN A 82 -9.70 -22.31 6.03
N GLN A 83 -9.30 -22.13 7.30
CA GLN A 83 -8.89 -20.83 7.83
C GLN A 83 -7.44 -20.85 8.30
N TRP A 84 -6.73 -19.74 8.08
CA TRP A 84 -5.41 -19.51 8.68
C TRP A 84 -5.57 -18.85 10.04
N LEU A 85 -5.04 -19.47 11.09
CA LEU A 85 -5.10 -18.98 12.47
C LEU A 85 -3.70 -18.79 13.03
N LEU A 86 -3.53 -17.82 13.93
CA LEU A 86 -2.25 -17.60 14.60
C LEU A 86 -1.82 -18.84 15.40
N CYS A 87 -0.52 -19.09 15.45
CA CYS A 87 0.05 -20.08 16.37
C CYS A 87 -0.11 -19.60 17.81
N LYS A 88 -0.16 -20.54 18.77
CA LYS A 88 -0.42 -20.27 20.20
C LYS A 88 0.46 -19.15 20.78
N LYS A 89 1.72 -19.08 20.36
CA LYS A 89 2.69 -18.04 20.78
C LYS A 89 2.24 -16.61 20.45
N HIS A 90 1.42 -16.42 19.42
CA HIS A 90 1.01 -15.12 18.90
C HIS A 90 -0.50 -14.84 19.07
N MET A 91 -1.24 -15.80 19.62
CA MET A 91 -2.65 -15.62 19.95
C MET A 91 -2.83 -14.56 21.06
N ASN A 92 -4.00 -13.92 21.10
CA ASN A 92 -4.39 -12.93 22.11
C ASN A 92 -3.56 -11.64 22.15
N GLN A 93 -2.69 -11.40 21.17
CA GLN A 93 -1.90 -10.16 21.07
C GLN A 93 -2.59 -9.05 20.26
N GLY A 94 -3.80 -9.32 19.74
CA GLY A 94 -4.59 -8.37 18.95
C GLY A 94 -4.15 -8.24 17.49
N TYR A 95 -3.36 -9.18 16.96
CA TYR A 95 -2.84 -9.13 15.58
C TYR A 95 -3.89 -9.49 14.50
N THR A 96 -4.89 -10.30 14.85
CA THR A 96 -5.91 -10.74 13.91
C THR A 96 -7.30 -10.63 14.50
N LYS A 97 -8.30 -10.48 13.62
CA LYS A 97 -9.73 -10.57 13.93
C LYS A 97 -10.36 -11.63 13.03
N SER A 98 -11.27 -12.42 13.58
CA SER A 98 -12.14 -13.28 12.78
C SER A 98 -13.25 -12.44 12.16
N HIS A 99 -13.50 -12.66 10.87
CA HIS A 99 -14.53 -11.98 10.13
C HIS A 99 -15.39 -13.01 9.40
N THR A 100 -16.67 -13.01 9.70
CA THR A 100 -17.65 -13.90 9.07
C THR A 100 -18.16 -13.23 7.80
N THR A 101 -18.06 -13.95 6.69
CA THR A 101 -18.52 -13.49 5.37
C THR A 101 -19.59 -14.46 4.87
N GLU A 102 -20.69 -13.89 4.42
CA GLU A 102 -21.76 -14.60 3.75
C GLU A 102 -21.49 -14.62 2.25
N ILE A 103 -21.45 -15.82 1.67
CA ILE A 103 -21.24 -16.02 0.24
C ILE A 103 -22.54 -16.58 -0.34
N PRO A 104 -23.27 -15.82 -1.17
CA PRO A 104 -24.46 -16.33 -1.84
C PRO A 104 -24.06 -17.46 -2.80
N LYS A 105 -24.86 -18.51 -2.82
CA LYS A 105 -24.71 -19.66 -3.72
C LYS A 105 -25.69 -19.54 -4.89
N ALA A 106 -25.35 -20.21 -6.00
CA ALA A 106 -26.19 -20.25 -7.19
C ALA A 106 -27.56 -20.94 -6.98
N ASP A 107 -27.69 -21.76 -5.93
CA ASP A 107 -28.93 -22.45 -5.54
C ASP A 107 -29.88 -21.59 -4.70
N GLY A 108 -29.54 -20.31 -4.47
CA GLY A 108 -30.31 -19.38 -3.62
C GLY A 108 -30.01 -19.50 -2.12
N GLY A 109 -29.13 -20.43 -1.71
CA GLY A 109 -28.66 -20.53 -0.33
C GLY A 109 -27.49 -19.60 0.00
N THR A 110 -27.16 -19.46 1.28
CA THR A 110 -25.99 -18.70 1.76
C THR A 110 -24.97 -19.64 2.37
N LYS A 111 -23.70 -19.49 1.99
CA LYS A 111 -22.56 -20.14 2.64
C LYS A 111 -21.89 -19.16 3.60
N ILE A 112 -21.89 -19.49 4.88
CA ILE A 112 -21.15 -18.72 5.89
C ILE A 112 -19.70 -19.22 5.91
N VAL A 113 -18.75 -18.30 5.73
CA VAL A 113 -17.31 -18.60 5.77
C VAL A 113 -16.63 -17.66 6.75
N MET A 114 -15.83 -18.21 7.66
CA MET A 114 -15.01 -17.42 8.57
C MET A 114 -13.61 -17.21 7.99
N ASN A 115 -13.20 -15.95 7.90
CA ASN A 115 -11.90 -15.53 7.40
C ASN A 115 -11.12 -14.81 8.50
N THR A 116 -9.79 -14.91 8.44
CA THR A 116 -8.90 -14.15 9.31
C THR A 116 -8.47 -12.87 8.62
N LYS A 117 -8.75 -11.72 9.25
CA LYS A 117 -8.22 -10.42 8.85
C LYS A 117 -7.14 -9.98 9.83
N TRP A 118 -6.13 -9.27 9.34
CA TRP A 118 -5.04 -8.70 10.12
C TRP A 118 -5.40 -7.29 10.57
N THR A 119 -5.19 -7.00 11.84
CA THR A 119 -5.30 -5.61 12.33
C THR A 119 -4.07 -4.83 11.88
N GLN A 120 -4.09 -3.51 11.97
CA GLN A 120 -2.88 -2.72 11.68
C GLN A 120 -1.72 -3.06 12.61
N LYS A 121 -2.00 -3.36 13.88
CA LYS A 121 -1.01 -3.93 14.80
C LYS A 121 -0.41 -5.24 14.28
N GLY A 122 -1.25 -6.11 13.70
CA GLY A 122 -0.81 -7.34 13.06
C GLY A 122 -0.01 -7.13 11.78
N ARG A 123 -0.39 -6.14 10.96
CA ARG A 123 0.33 -5.75 9.74
C ARG A 123 1.71 -5.18 10.07
N LEU A 124 1.80 -4.32 11.09
CA LEU A 124 3.07 -3.82 11.63
C LEU A 124 3.94 -4.97 12.14
N PHE A 125 3.35 -5.92 12.88
CA PHE A 125 4.08 -7.11 13.32
C PHE A 125 4.64 -7.93 12.15
N ILE A 126 3.86 -8.14 11.08
CA ILE A 126 4.35 -8.79 9.87
C ILE A 126 5.49 -7.98 9.24
N TYR A 127 5.34 -6.66 9.12
CA TYR A 127 6.37 -5.78 8.55
C TYR A 127 7.70 -5.90 9.30
N GLU A 128 7.70 -5.73 10.62
CA GLU A 128 8.90 -5.82 11.44
C GLU A 128 9.54 -7.21 11.40
N LEU A 129 8.73 -8.27 11.30
CA LEU A 129 9.22 -9.64 11.16
C LEU A 129 9.86 -9.86 9.79
N LEU A 130 9.18 -9.48 8.71
CA LEU A 130 9.63 -9.69 7.34
C LEU A 130 10.88 -8.86 7.03
N LYS A 131 10.96 -7.62 7.54
CA LYS A 131 12.15 -6.77 7.45
C LYS A 131 13.37 -7.44 8.09
N LYS A 132 13.22 -8.11 9.24
CA LYS A 132 14.30 -8.88 9.88
C LYS A 132 14.75 -10.10 9.07
N GLU A 133 13.83 -10.69 8.32
CA GLU A 133 14.09 -11.81 7.40
C GLU A 133 14.57 -11.34 6.02
N GLY A 134 14.73 -10.03 5.80
CA GLY A 134 15.22 -9.43 4.54
C GLY A 134 14.16 -9.26 3.45
N TYR A 135 12.87 -9.35 3.80
CA TYR A 135 11.76 -9.09 2.87
C TYR A 135 11.23 -7.66 3.08
N TYR A 136 11.21 -6.89 2.00
CA TYR A 136 10.73 -5.51 2.00
C TYR A 136 9.46 -5.38 1.14
N PRO A 137 8.50 -4.52 1.53
CA PRO A 137 7.40 -4.12 0.66
C PRO A 137 7.93 -3.48 -0.63
N GLN A 138 7.17 -3.60 -1.72
CA GLN A 138 7.53 -3.01 -3.02
C GLN A 138 7.68 -1.48 -2.95
N MET A 139 6.88 -0.80 -2.13
CA MET A 139 7.01 0.66 -1.91
C MET A 139 8.37 1.05 -1.33
N ASP A 140 8.90 0.24 -0.41
CA ASP A 140 10.19 0.52 0.26
C ASP A 140 11.39 0.12 -0.64
N LEU A 141 11.19 -0.70 -1.68
CA LEU A 141 12.25 -1.10 -2.62
C LEU A 141 12.66 0.04 -3.56
N GLU A 142 11.78 1.01 -3.81
CA GLU A 142 12.08 2.21 -4.60
C GLU A 142 13.04 3.18 -3.89
N GLU A 143 13.31 2.97 -2.59
CA GLU A 143 14.24 3.80 -1.80
C GLU A 143 15.68 3.26 -1.77
N ILE A 144 15.90 2.00 -2.19
CA ILE A 144 17.20 1.31 -2.09
C ILE A 144 17.99 1.37 -3.43
N GLY A 145 17.39 1.91 -4.50
CA GLY A 145 18.01 2.08 -5.82
C GLY A 145 18.33 3.53 -6.13
#